data_AF-A0A1Q3C9S8-F1
#
_entry.id   AF-A0A1Q3C9S8-F1
#
_cell.length_a   1.000
_cell.length_b   1.000
_cell.length_c   1.000
_cell.angle_alpha   90.00
_cell.angle_beta   90.00
_cell.angle_gamma   90.00
#
_symmetry.space_group_name_H-M   'P 1'
#
loop_
_entity.id
_entity.type
_entity.pdbx_description
1 polymer ?
#
loop_
_entity_poly.entity_id
_entity_poly.type
_entity_poly.pdbx_seq_one_letter_code
_entity_poly.pdbx_strand_id
1 'polypeptide(L)'
;MKTTGGVVVSYESGNKLTSQESNKLTYYALTGQNYLPWARAVKIALRGCSKLGYVNGEIPKPNVSDSNFLDWEAHDNNVMKWLFNSMDSNIYEIFAYSETAKDLWTDLKEMYGHADNSPRIFEIE
;
A
#
# COMPACT_ATOMS: atom_id res chain seq x y z
N MET A 1 11.04 15.29 -57.91
CA MET A 1 9.89 15.46 -57.01
C MET A 1 10.39 15.37 -55.57
N LYS A 2 10.03 16.37 -54.75
CA LYS A 2 10.25 16.42 -53.28
C LYS A 2 9.45 15.25 -52.64
N THR A 3 9.80 14.61 -51.52
CA THR A 3 9.89 15.04 -50.11
C THR A 3 10.27 13.77 -49.30
N THR A 4 11.25 13.82 -48.40
CA THR A 4 11.15 14.03 -46.93
C THR A 4 11.19 12.71 -46.15
N GLY A 5 12.08 12.69 -45.16
CA GLY A 5 12.44 11.52 -44.38
C GLY A 5 11.39 11.07 -43.36
N GLY A 6 11.58 9.83 -42.92
CA GLY A 6 10.93 9.24 -41.77
C GLY A 6 11.96 8.41 -41.03
N VAL A 7 12.49 8.97 -39.95
CA VAL A 7 13.27 8.24 -38.94
C VAL A 7 12.34 7.18 -38.36
N VAL A 8 12.69 5.91 -38.52
CA VAL A 8 12.03 4.82 -37.80
C VAL A 8 12.44 4.93 -36.34
N VAL A 9 11.63 5.63 -35.55
CA VAL A 9 11.74 5.60 -34.09
C VAL A 9 11.23 4.23 -33.66
N SER A 10 12.18 3.37 -33.29
CA SER A 10 11.90 2.12 -32.59
C SER A 10 11.15 2.44 -31.31
N TYR A 11 9.94 1.89 -31.18
CA TYR A 11 9.26 1.83 -29.89
C TYR A 11 10.05 0.85 -29.04
N GLU A 12 10.95 1.37 -28.22
CA GLU A 12 11.58 0.57 -27.17
C GLU A 12 10.46 0.04 -26.29
N SER A 13 10.23 -1.27 -26.42
CA SER A 13 9.34 -2.05 -25.59
C SER A 13 9.57 -1.66 -24.14
N GLY A 14 8.53 -1.06 -23.56
CA GLY A 14 8.57 -0.39 -22.28
C GLY A 14 9.30 -1.19 -21.22
N ASN A 15 10.20 -0.49 -20.53
CA ASN A 15 10.84 -0.85 -19.28
C ASN A 15 10.30 -2.16 -18.68
N LYS A 16 11.06 -3.24 -18.89
CA LYS A 16 11.17 -4.29 -17.87
C LYS A 16 11.61 -3.57 -16.60
N LEU A 17 10.66 -3.16 -15.77
CA LEU A 17 10.91 -2.88 -14.37
C LEU A 17 11.30 -4.22 -13.76
N THR A 18 12.58 -4.53 -13.86
CA THR A 18 13.22 -5.60 -13.11
C THR A 18 12.85 -5.38 -11.65
N SER A 19 12.17 -6.38 -11.10
CA SER A 19 11.73 -6.52 -9.73
C SER A 19 12.88 -6.34 -8.74
N GLN A 20 13.18 -5.09 -8.42
CA GLN A 20 13.62 -4.74 -7.09
C GLN A 20 12.40 -4.07 -6.48
N GLU A 21 11.62 -4.82 -5.69
CA GLU A 21 10.44 -4.29 -5.02
C GLU A 21 10.87 -3.03 -4.26
N SER A 22 10.53 -1.86 -4.79
CA SER A 22 10.70 -0.61 -4.06
C SER A 22 10.04 -0.81 -2.72
N ASN A 23 10.79 -0.66 -1.62
CA ASN A 23 10.25 -0.78 -0.27
C ASN A 23 9.20 0.30 0.05
N LYS A 24 8.92 1.22 -0.89
CA LYS A 24 8.06 2.38 -0.71
C LYS A 24 6.95 2.41 -1.78
N LEU A 25 5.69 2.40 -1.34
CA LEU A 25 4.50 2.50 -2.22
C LEU A 25 4.17 3.94 -2.66
N THR A 26 4.58 4.92 -1.86
CA THR A 26 4.24 6.34 -2.06
C THR A 26 5.37 7.21 -1.52
N TYR A 27 5.63 8.36 -2.14
CA TYR A 27 6.60 9.32 -1.61
C TYR A 27 6.12 9.95 -0.29
N TYR A 28 4.81 10.14 -0.14
CA TYR A 28 4.17 10.77 1.01
C TYR A 28 4.02 9.79 2.16
N ALA A 29 4.63 10.08 3.31
CA ALA A 29 4.37 9.37 4.55
C ALA A 29 2.99 9.76 5.10
N LEU A 30 2.30 8.83 5.75
CA LEU A 30 1.12 9.11 6.55
C LEU A 30 1.54 9.89 7.81
N THR A 31 0.96 11.07 8.00
CA THR A 31 1.22 12.01 9.11
C THR A 31 0.01 12.16 10.03
N GLY A 32 -1.05 11.39 9.80
CA GLY A 32 -2.32 11.43 10.53
C GLY A 32 -3.33 12.45 9.99
N GLN A 33 -2.87 13.54 9.38
CA GLN A 33 -3.74 14.56 8.76
C GLN A 33 -4.00 14.31 7.27
N ASN A 34 -3.19 13.48 6.63
CA ASN A 34 -3.18 13.28 5.18
C ASN A 34 -3.69 11.90 4.75
N TYR A 35 -4.53 11.24 5.57
CA TYR A 35 -4.99 9.88 5.29
C TYR A 35 -5.65 9.75 3.92
N LEU A 36 -6.57 10.64 3.54
CA LEU A 36 -7.29 10.52 2.26
C LEU A 36 -6.37 10.51 1.03
N PRO A 37 -5.45 11.50 0.85
CA PRO A 37 -4.50 11.46 -0.26
C PRO A 37 -3.49 10.31 -0.13
N TRP A 38 -3.01 9.98 1.06
CA TRP A 38 -2.12 8.84 1.29
C TRP A 38 -2.78 7.51 0.90
N ALA A 39 -3.99 7.26 1.38
CA ALA A 39 -4.76 6.05 1.11
C ALA A 39 -5.07 5.92 -0.38
N ARG A 40 -5.32 7.03 -1.09
CA ARG A 40 -5.47 7.02 -2.55
C ARG A 40 -4.18 6.57 -3.24
N ALA A 41 -3.03 7.11 -2.86
CA ALA A 41 -1.73 6.75 -3.43
C ALA A 41 -1.39 5.28 -3.19
N VAL A 42 -1.54 4.79 -1.96
CA VAL A 42 -1.32 3.39 -1.59
C VAL A 42 -2.22 2.45 -2.39
N LYS A 43 -3.53 2.76 -2.50
CA LYS A 43 -4.46 1.93 -3.29
C LYS A 43 -4.09 1.88 -4.77
N ILE A 44 -3.56 2.97 -5.35
CA ILE A 44 -3.10 2.97 -6.75
C ILE A 44 -1.86 2.09 -6.91
N ALA A 45 -0.88 2.22 -6.01
CA ALA A 45 0.33 1.41 -6.05
C ALA A 45 0.03 -0.09 -5.88
N LEU A 46 -0.81 -0.46 -4.90
CA LEU A 46 -1.23 -1.84 -4.67
C LEU A 46 -2.03 -2.43 -5.84
N ARG A 47 -2.83 -1.62 -6.55
CA ARG A 47 -3.47 -2.07 -7.80
C ARG A 47 -2.44 -2.35 -8.90
N GLY A 48 -1.42 -1.50 -9.02
CA GLY A 48 -0.35 -1.67 -10.01
C GLY A 48 0.45 -2.97 -9.85
N CYS A 49 0.52 -3.52 -8.64
CA CYS A 49 1.18 -4.80 -8.35
C CYS A 49 0.22 -5.96 -8.02
N SER A 50 -1.08 -5.80 -8.27
CA SER A 50 -2.10 -6.84 -7.98
C SER A 50 -2.15 -7.29 -6.51
N LYS A 51 -1.86 -6.40 -5.57
CA LYS A 51 -1.89 -6.66 -4.12
C LYS A 51 -3.00 -5.94 -3.37
N LEU A 52 -3.87 -5.17 -4.05
CA LEU A 52 -4.99 -4.47 -3.41
C LEU A 52 -5.92 -5.42 -2.62
N GLY A 53 -6.06 -6.65 -3.10
CA GLY A 53 -6.90 -7.68 -2.49
C GLY A 53 -6.62 -7.96 -1.01
N TYR A 54 -5.37 -7.78 -0.57
CA TYR A 54 -4.94 -8.01 0.80
C TYR A 54 -5.48 -6.95 1.77
N VAL A 55 -5.66 -5.70 1.32
CA VAL A 55 -6.14 -4.61 2.21
C VAL A 55 -7.65 -4.40 2.16
N ASN A 56 -8.32 -4.75 1.06
CA ASN A 56 -9.78 -4.62 0.92
C ASN A 56 -10.54 -5.91 1.27
N GLY A 57 -9.82 -7.02 1.46
CA GLY A 57 -10.39 -8.32 1.81
C GLY A 57 -10.91 -9.14 0.62
N GLU A 58 -10.64 -8.74 -0.63
CA GLU A 58 -10.93 -9.59 -1.80
C GLU A 58 -10.07 -10.86 -1.83
N ILE A 59 -8.87 -10.82 -1.21
CA ILE A 59 -8.01 -11.98 -0.97
C ILE A 59 -8.07 -12.30 0.54
N PRO A 60 -9.02 -13.15 0.99
CA PRO A 60 -9.18 -13.45 2.40
C PRO A 60 -8.04 -14.32 2.94
N LYS A 61 -7.77 -14.20 4.24
CA LYS A 61 -6.85 -15.08 4.96
C LYS A 61 -7.33 -16.54 4.84
N PRO A 62 -6.55 -17.45 4.25
CA PRO A 62 -6.91 -18.86 4.18
C PRO A 62 -6.79 -19.51 5.57
N ASN A 63 -7.31 -20.73 5.70
CA ASN A 63 -7.09 -21.52 6.91
C ASN A 63 -5.60 -21.88 7.04
N VAL A 64 -5.08 -21.95 8.26
CA VAL A 64 -3.69 -22.36 8.54
C VAL A 64 -3.35 -23.74 7.99
N SER A 65 -4.35 -24.62 7.83
CA SER A 65 -4.17 -25.94 7.22
C SER A 65 -4.16 -25.94 5.68
N ASP A 66 -4.43 -24.81 5.03
CA ASP A 66 -4.41 -24.68 3.58
C ASP A 66 -2.97 -24.65 3.07
N SER A 67 -2.69 -25.39 1.98
CA SER A 67 -1.36 -25.39 1.36
C SER A 67 -0.90 -24.02 0.88
N ASN A 68 -1.84 -23.10 0.62
CA ASN A 68 -1.55 -21.74 0.17
C ASN A 68 -1.32 -20.74 1.32
N PHE A 69 -1.44 -21.17 2.59
CA PHE A 69 -1.35 -20.27 3.74
C PHE A 69 -0.01 -19.53 3.82
N LEU A 70 1.10 -20.24 3.65
CA LEU A 70 2.44 -19.64 3.74
C LEU A 70 2.71 -18.64 2.61
N ASP A 71 2.24 -18.95 1.39
CA ASP A 71 2.38 -18.04 0.25
C ASP A 71 1.52 -16.78 0.44
N TRP A 72 0.29 -16.96 0.95
CA TRP A 72 -0.58 -15.84 1.32
C TRP A 72 0.07 -14.97 2.41
N GLU A 73 0.61 -15.59 3.46
CA GLU A 73 1.26 -14.90 4.58
C GLU A 73 2.49 -14.11 4.12
N ALA A 74 3.32 -14.67 3.25
CA ALA A 74 4.46 -13.97 2.67
C ALA A 74 4.02 -12.73 1.87
N HIS A 75 2.93 -12.83 1.11
CA HIS A 75 2.39 -11.70 0.36
C HIS A 75 1.74 -10.65 1.26
N ASP A 76 1.00 -11.06 2.28
CA ASP A 76 0.41 -10.14 3.26
C ASP A 76 1.50 -9.37 4.02
N ASN A 77 2.56 -10.06 4.44
CA ASN A 77 3.73 -9.46 5.09
C ASN A 77 4.45 -8.43 4.20
N ASN A 78 4.54 -8.65 2.89
CA ASN A 78 5.08 -7.65 1.97
C ASN A 78 4.21 -6.39 1.93
N VAL A 79 2.88 -6.56 1.92
CA VAL A 79 1.95 -5.43 1.95
C VAL A 79 2.06 -4.68 3.28
N MET A 80 2.13 -5.38 4.42
CA MET A 80 2.35 -4.77 5.73
C MET A 80 3.67 -3.98 5.76
N LYS A 81 4.77 -4.58 5.31
CA LYS A 81 6.08 -3.91 5.23
C LYS A 81 5.99 -2.61 4.44
N TRP A 82 5.30 -2.63 3.31
CA TRP A 82 5.13 -1.43 2.51
C TRP A 82 4.25 -0.36 3.18
N LEU A 83 3.19 -0.77 3.87
CA LEU A 83 2.35 0.14 4.64
C LEU A 83 3.17 0.82 5.75
N PHE A 84 3.92 0.03 6.53
CA PHE A 84 4.81 0.51 7.58
C PHE A 84 5.89 1.47 7.08
N ASN A 85 6.51 1.18 5.94
CA ASN A 85 7.49 2.08 5.32
C ASN A 85 6.86 3.35 4.70
N SER A 86 5.53 3.46 4.71
CA SER A 86 4.78 4.58 4.16
C SER A 86 4.08 5.44 5.23
N MET A 87 4.41 5.27 6.51
CA MET A 87 3.87 6.05 7.62
C MET A 87 4.97 6.60 8.52
N ASP A 88 4.67 7.68 9.25
CA ASP A 88 5.57 8.22 10.25
C ASP A 88 5.76 7.24 11.42
N SER A 89 6.91 7.31 12.09
CA SER A 89 7.28 6.38 13.18
C SER A 89 6.27 6.36 14.32
N ASN A 90 5.70 7.51 14.67
CA ASN A 90 4.69 7.60 15.74
C ASN A 90 3.42 6.82 15.39
N ILE A 91 3.05 6.79 14.10
CA ILE A 91 1.91 6.01 13.63
C ILE A 91 2.30 4.54 13.57
N TYR A 92 3.48 4.22 13.04
CA TYR A 92 4.00 2.85 13.03
C TYR A 92 3.91 2.20 14.43
N GLU A 93 4.36 2.90 15.48
CA GLU A 93 4.35 2.38 16.85
C GLU A 93 2.95 2.03 17.36
N ILE A 94 1.92 2.80 16.97
CA ILE A 94 0.53 2.54 17.36
C ILE A 94 -0.01 1.26 16.73
N PHE A 95 0.38 0.96 15.48
CA PHE A 95 -0.14 -0.19 14.71
C PHE A 95 0.88 -1.32 14.55
N ALA A 96 1.97 -1.32 15.32
CA ALA A 96 3.06 -2.29 15.17
C ALA A 96 2.63 -3.76 15.37
N TYR A 97 1.50 -3.98 16.06
CA TYR A 97 0.97 -5.30 16.38
C TYR A 97 -0.21 -5.74 15.51
N SER A 98 -0.51 -5.03 14.42
CA SER A 98 -1.52 -5.49 13.47
C SER A 98 -1.13 -6.84 12.87
N GLU A 99 -2.05 -7.81 12.88
CA GLU A 99 -1.77 -9.19 12.47
C GLU A 99 -1.80 -9.39 10.95
N THR A 100 -2.56 -8.57 10.23
CA THR A 100 -2.66 -8.64 8.77
C THR A 100 -2.68 -7.25 8.14
N ALA A 101 -2.35 -7.17 6.84
CA ALA A 101 -2.45 -5.93 6.09
C ALA A 101 -3.88 -5.38 6.07
N LYS A 102 -4.89 -6.25 6.12
CA LYS A 102 -6.31 -5.86 6.19
C LYS A 102 -6.65 -5.20 7.52
N ASP A 103 -6.19 -5.78 8.62
CA ASP A 103 -6.45 -5.24 9.97
C ASP A 103 -5.78 -3.88 10.10
N LEU A 104 -4.49 -3.79 9.75
CA LEU A 104 -3.74 -2.53 9.70
C LEU A 104 -4.47 -1.47 8.86
N TRP A 105 -4.93 -1.82 7.66
CA TRP A 105 -5.63 -0.89 6.78
C TRP A 105 -6.96 -0.41 7.38
N THR A 106 -7.69 -1.30 8.04
CA THR A 106 -8.97 -1.00 8.67
C THR A 106 -8.77 -0.06 9.86
N ASP A 107 -7.83 -0.37 10.75
CA ASP A 107 -7.57 0.43 11.95
C ASP A 107 -7.07 1.84 11.57
N LEU A 108 -6.19 1.94 10.57
CA LEU A 108 -5.75 3.24 10.02
C LEU A 108 -6.92 4.06 9.45
N LYS A 109 -7.87 3.40 8.79
CA LYS A 109 -9.06 4.06 8.25
C LYS A 109 -9.99 4.53 9.37
N GLU A 110 -10.17 3.76 10.41
CA GLU A 110 -11.01 4.16 11.55
C GLU A 110 -10.37 5.31 12.32
N MET A 111 -9.05 5.28 12.51
CA MET A 111 -8.35 6.32 13.27
C MET A 111 -8.16 7.62 12.48
N TYR A 112 -7.83 7.57 11.19
CA TYR A 112 -7.47 8.77 10.41
C TYR A 112 -8.37 9.03 9.18
N GLY A 113 -9.32 8.14 8.88
CA GLY A 113 -10.17 8.24 7.69
C GLY A 113 -11.30 9.26 7.79
N HIS A 114 -11.56 9.79 8.98
CA HIS A 114 -12.50 10.89 9.18
C HIS A 114 -11.80 12.22 8.91
N ALA A 115 -12.35 13.01 7.98
CA ALA A 115 -11.83 14.34 7.62
C ALA A 115 -11.74 15.32 8.83
N ASP A 116 -12.45 15.01 9.92
CA ASP A 116 -12.62 15.85 11.09
C ASP A 116 -11.95 15.28 12.36
N ASN A 117 -10.91 14.43 12.26
CA ASN A 117 -10.24 13.90 13.45
C ASN A 117 -9.36 14.96 14.13
N SER A 118 -10.01 15.99 14.69
CA SER A 118 -9.55 16.68 15.88
C SER A 118 -9.17 15.61 16.90
N PRO A 119 -8.02 15.71 17.58
CA PRO A 119 -7.49 14.63 18.38
C PRO A 119 -8.56 14.20 19.39
N ARG A 120 -8.98 12.93 19.32
CA ARG A 120 -9.73 12.30 20.39
C ARG A 120 -8.76 12.20 21.57
N ILE A 121 -8.67 13.28 22.33
CA ILE A 121 -8.04 13.30 23.64
C ILE A 121 -8.85 12.29 24.46
N PHE A 122 -8.29 11.11 24.67
CA PHE A 122 -8.75 10.24 25.73
C PHE A 122 -8.27 10.88 27.03
N GLU A 123 -9.12 11.70 27.61
CA GLU A 123 -8.94 12.19 28.98
C GLU A 123 -9.17 10.98 29.90
N ILE A 124 -8.12 10.57 30.60
CA ILE A 124 -8.18 9.51 31.60
C ILE A 124 -8.54 10.22 32.91
N GLU A 125 -9.73 9.94 33.45
CA GLU A 125 -10.09 10.30 34.83
C GLU A 125 -9.29 9.47 35.85
#